data_AF-F3UXJ8-F1
#
_entry.id   AF-F3UXJ8-F1
#
_cell.length_a   1.000
_cell.length_b   1.000
_cell.length_c   1.000
_cell.angle_alpha   90.00
_cell.angle_beta   90.00
_cell.angle_gamma   90.00
#
_symmetry.space_group_name_H-M   'P 1'
#
loop_
_entity.id
_entity.type
_entity.pdbx_description
1 polymer ?
#
loop_
_entity_poly.entity_id
_entity_poly.type
_entity_poly.pdbx_seq_one_letter_code
_entity_poly.pdbx_strand_id
1 'polypeptide(L)'
;MKDSDVLTRLGLKDKGELVSLLENSGLNERLFRLASVNRETHSIKLEFCESGCYFKIVQGDVRDISEVTEESTNVHRKGWSCILESSTEEINFKKTPKPIGFPKSNCRVEMDKVKVWYFHKGHILGRGVSKYVSRCCYFSNDSEENFGGLNRELIDNINTNLFTQFASANYQIGSSTRKSQAYFEREVENFFKASENGVIFYEVKAIYKKSEDSIDKYPIGTEIFYTTLGNNSREESIEQHVFIPNCDVYFDLSGLGVSYKQFYKHGYDEIFQE
;
A
#
# COMPACT_ATOMS: atom_id res chain seq x y z
N MET A 1 -17.87 6.17 1.66
CA MET A 1 -17.40 6.82 2.89
C MET A 1 -16.89 8.20 2.52
N LYS A 2 -17.07 9.20 3.38
CA LYS A 2 -16.44 10.51 3.18
C LYS A 2 -14.98 10.47 3.60
N ASP A 3 -14.19 11.46 3.19
CA ASP A 3 -12.78 11.57 3.57
C ASP A 3 -12.61 11.65 5.09
N SER A 4 -13.44 12.43 5.77
CA SER A 4 -13.47 12.57 7.24
C SER A 4 -13.69 11.24 7.96
N ASP A 5 -14.57 10.40 7.41
CA ASP A 5 -14.87 9.08 7.99
C ASP A 5 -13.66 8.17 7.89
N VAL A 6 -12.98 8.20 6.73
CA VAL A 6 -11.77 7.43 6.50
C VAL A 6 -10.65 7.88 7.44
N LEU A 7 -10.39 9.19 7.53
CA LEU A 7 -9.36 9.73 8.42
C LEU A 7 -9.61 9.35 9.89
N THR A 8 -10.86 9.44 10.34
CA THR A 8 -11.27 9.00 11.69
C THR A 8 -11.01 7.51 11.89
N ARG A 9 -11.41 6.68 10.93
CA ARG A 9 -11.21 5.22 10.96
C ARG A 9 -9.74 4.81 10.89
N LEU A 10 -8.86 5.66 10.35
CA LEU A 10 -7.41 5.48 10.38
C LEU A 10 -6.77 5.98 11.70
N GLY A 11 -7.56 6.54 12.62
CA GLY A 11 -7.03 7.14 13.85
C GLY A 11 -6.17 8.39 13.60
N LEU A 12 -6.50 9.14 12.54
CA LEU A 12 -5.86 10.40 12.17
C LEU A 12 -6.71 11.59 12.62
N LYS A 13 -6.05 12.69 12.97
CA LYS A 13 -6.68 13.96 13.35
C LYS A 13 -7.34 14.61 12.14
N ASP A 14 -6.62 14.66 11.03
CA ASP A 14 -7.02 15.33 9.81
C ASP A 14 -6.19 14.87 8.60
N LYS A 15 -6.47 15.48 7.46
CA LYS A 15 -5.80 15.22 6.19
C LYS A 15 -4.35 15.71 6.17
N GLY A 16 -4.03 16.74 6.94
CA GLY A 16 -2.66 17.25 7.10
C GLY A 16 -1.76 16.25 7.80
N GLU A 17 -2.28 15.54 8.83
CA GLU A 17 -1.55 14.42 9.43
C GLU A 17 -1.25 13.33 8.39
N LEU A 18 -2.22 12.97 7.54
CA LEU A 18 -1.98 11.99 6.47
C LEU A 18 -0.91 12.48 5.47
N VAL A 19 -0.95 13.75 5.06
CA VAL A 19 0.07 14.35 4.20
C VAL A 19 1.45 14.22 4.84
N SER A 20 1.60 14.59 6.12
CA SER A 20 2.89 14.50 6.83
C SER A 20 3.45 13.08 6.96
N LEU A 21 2.59 12.05 6.88
CA LEU A 21 3.00 10.64 6.90
C LEU A 21 3.37 10.12 5.51
N LEU A 22 2.93 10.78 4.43
CA LEU A 22 3.18 10.37 3.04
C LEU A 22 4.25 11.21 2.35
N GLU A 23 4.49 12.43 2.83
CA GLU A 23 5.59 13.26 2.37
C GLU A 23 6.93 12.60 2.65
N ASN A 24 7.92 12.94 1.82
CA ASN A 24 9.31 12.51 1.96
C ASN A 24 9.43 10.99 1.90
N SER A 25 8.66 10.38 1.00
CA SER A 25 8.56 8.93 0.95
C SER A 25 9.80 8.26 0.36
N GLY A 26 10.80 9.01 -0.11
CA GLY A 26 12.01 8.52 -0.80
C GLY A 26 11.76 8.04 -2.23
N LEU A 27 10.55 8.25 -2.77
CA LEU A 27 10.16 7.76 -4.10
C LEU A 27 11.09 8.27 -5.21
N ASN A 28 11.40 9.57 -5.23
CA ASN A 28 12.23 10.18 -6.28
C ASN A 28 13.65 9.59 -6.31
N GLU A 29 14.25 9.36 -5.14
CA GLU A 29 15.59 8.77 -5.03
C GLU A 29 15.62 7.33 -5.57
N ARG A 30 14.62 6.53 -5.22
CA ARG A 30 14.53 5.13 -5.67
C ARG A 30 14.18 5.03 -7.15
N LEU A 31 13.33 5.93 -7.64
CA LEU A 31 13.02 6.06 -9.06
C LEU A 31 14.28 6.40 -9.87
N PHE A 32 15.08 7.36 -9.41
CA PHE A 32 16.37 7.68 -10.02
C PHE A 32 17.33 6.49 -9.97
N ARG A 33 17.49 5.85 -8.82
CA ARG A 33 18.45 4.75 -8.66
C ARG A 33 18.10 3.51 -9.50
N LEU A 34 16.82 3.14 -9.58
CA LEU A 34 16.40 1.93 -10.29
C LEU A 34 16.13 2.16 -11.78
N ALA A 35 15.62 3.34 -12.15
CA ALA A 35 15.17 3.63 -13.51
C ALA A 35 15.93 4.77 -14.19
N SER A 36 16.87 5.44 -13.50
CA SER A 36 17.55 6.65 -14.00
C SER A 36 16.59 7.78 -14.41
N VAL A 37 15.40 7.81 -13.80
CA VAL A 37 14.39 8.85 -14.02
C VAL A 37 14.51 9.89 -12.93
N ASN A 38 14.81 11.12 -13.32
CA ASN A 38 14.85 12.26 -12.40
C ASN A 38 13.48 12.95 -12.39
N ARG A 39 12.88 13.05 -11.21
CA ARG A 39 11.61 13.73 -10.98
C ARG A 39 11.88 14.87 -10.02
N GLU A 40 11.32 16.04 -10.32
CA GLU A 40 11.43 17.18 -9.41
C GLU A 40 10.81 16.82 -8.04
N THR A 41 11.35 17.42 -6.98
CA THR A 41 10.80 17.27 -5.64
C THR A 41 9.71 18.30 -5.46
N HIS A 42 8.57 17.88 -4.94
CA HIS A 42 7.41 18.73 -4.73
C HIS A 42 6.69 18.32 -3.45
N SER A 43 6.01 19.27 -2.82
CA SER A 43 4.98 18.96 -1.83
C SER A 43 3.88 18.11 -2.46
N ILE A 44 3.12 17.38 -1.63
CA ILE A 44 1.99 16.57 -2.11
C ILE A 44 0.67 17.17 -1.68
N LYS A 45 -0.36 16.90 -2.48
CA LYS A 45 -1.76 17.13 -2.13
C LYS A 45 -2.53 15.83 -2.30
N LEU A 46 -3.51 15.61 -1.44
CA LEU A 46 -4.36 14.43 -1.49
C LEU A 46 -5.72 14.77 -2.08
N GLU A 47 -6.18 13.99 -3.06
CA GLU A 47 -7.52 14.06 -3.62
C GLU A 47 -8.27 12.77 -3.28
N PHE A 48 -9.36 12.86 -2.51
CA PHE A 48 -10.07 11.67 -2.08
C PHE A 48 -11.09 11.24 -3.14
N CYS A 49 -11.01 9.98 -3.58
CA CYS A 49 -12.01 9.36 -4.44
C CYS A 49 -13.05 8.65 -3.57
N GLU A 50 -14.21 9.28 -3.37
CA GLU A 50 -15.25 8.72 -2.49
C GLU A 50 -15.78 7.36 -2.97
N SER A 51 -15.99 7.20 -4.28
CA SER A 51 -16.50 5.95 -4.87
C SER A 51 -15.50 4.79 -4.75
N GLY A 52 -14.21 5.09 -4.92
CA GLY A 52 -13.12 4.14 -4.82
C GLY A 52 -12.56 3.96 -3.40
N CYS A 53 -12.87 4.86 -2.47
CA CYS A 53 -12.32 4.87 -1.11
C CYS A 53 -10.78 4.81 -1.06
N TYR A 54 -10.11 5.71 -1.79
CA TYR A 54 -8.66 5.88 -1.76
C TYR A 54 -8.30 7.35 -1.95
N PHE A 55 -7.07 7.72 -1.60
CA PHE A 55 -6.53 9.04 -1.88
C PHE A 55 -5.61 8.96 -3.10
N LYS A 56 -5.84 9.80 -4.10
CA LYS A 56 -4.84 10.08 -5.12
C LYS A 56 -3.83 11.06 -4.53
N ILE A 57 -2.56 10.78 -4.74
CA ILE A 57 -1.44 11.65 -4.35
C ILE A 57 -1.06 12.43 -5.61
N VAL A 58 -1.17 13.76 -5.56
CA VAL A 58 -0.86 14.65 -6.67
C VAL A 58 0.15 15.70 -6.23
N GLN A 59 0.77 16.38 -7.19
CA GLN A 59 1.66 17.50 -6.92
C GLN A 59 0.92 18.63 -6.20
N GLY A 60 1.51 19.14 -5.13
CA GLY A 60 1.03 20.31 -4.38
C GLY A 60 1.51 21.64 -4.99
N ASP A 61 0.87 22.73 -4.57
CA ASP A 61 1.12 24.08 -5.10
C ASP A 61 2.34 24.78 -4.45
N VAL A 62 2.87 24.25 -3.33
CA VAL A 62 3.91 24.91 -2.52
C VAL A 62 5.30 24.45 -2.94
N ARG A 63 6.14 25.40 -3.37
CA ARG A 63 7.55 25.22 -3.77
C ARG A 63 8.55 25.28 -2.62
N ASP A 64 8.11 25.53 -1.39
CA ASP A 64 8.99 25.52 -0.22
C ASP A 64 9.23 24.08 0.24
N ILE A 65 10.12 23.41 -0.49
CA ILE A 65 10.55 22.03 -0.27
C ILE A 65 11.54 21.90 0.90
N SER A 66 11.88 22.98 1.60
CA SER A 66 12.81 22.95 2.74
C SER A 66 12.24 22.23 3.98
N GLU A 67 10.92 22.12 4.11
CA GLU A 67 10.27 21.31 5.17
C GLU A 67 10.10 19.83 4.76
N VAL A 68 10.28 19.53 3.47
CA VAL A 68 10.14 18.21 2.82
C VAL A 68 11.47 17.41 2.93
N THR A 69 12.46 17.90 3.66
CA THR A 69 13.79 17.24 3.73
C THR A 69 14.00 16.35 4.94
N GLU A 70 13.20 16.51 6.01
CA GLU A 70 13.29 15.62 7.17
C GLU A 70 12.25 14.51 7.08
N GLU A 71 12.68 13.25 7.08
CA GLU A 71 11.73 12.14 7.25
C GLU A 71 10.97 12.35 8.57
N SER A 72 9.64 12.31 8.49
CA SER A 72 8.80 12.34 9.68
C SER A 72 9.25 11.23 10.63
N THR A 73 9.76 11.60 11.80
CA THR A 73 10.17 10.62 12.84
C THR A 73 8.99 9.78 13.34
N ASN A 74 7.76 10.22 13.03
CA ASN A 74 6.50 9.62 13.43
C ASN A 74 5.92 8.62 12.42
N VAL A 75 6.67 8.23 11.39
CA VAL A 75 6.25 7.20 10.41
C VAL A 75 7.29 6.09 10.29
N HIS A 76 6.82 4.87 10.14
CA HIS A 76 7.64 3.74 9.70
C HIS A 76 7.05 3.18 8.40
N ARG A 77 7.92 2.98 7.41
CA ARG A 77 7.59 2.46 6.10
C ARG A 77 8.40 1.22 5.85
N LYS A 78 7.78 0.23 5.22
CA LYS A 78 8.50 -0.86 4.58
C LYS A 78 7.84 -1.20 3.26
N GLY A 79 8.64 -1.54 2.28
CA GLY A 79 8.15 -1.66 0.91
C GLY A 79 9.16 -2.22 -0.07
N TRP A 80 8.72 -2.22 -1.32
CA TRP A 80 9.46 -2.71 -2.46
C TRP A 80 9.42 -1.67 -3.56
N SER A 81 10.59 -1.41 -4.15
CA SER A 81 10.72 -0.68 -5.41
C SER A 81 11.25 -1.65 -6.46
N CYS A 82 10.56 -1.71 -7.58
CA CYS A 82 10.75 -2.73 -8.59
C CYS A 82 10.81 -2.13 -10.00
N ILE A 83 11.62 -2.75 -10.85
CA ILE A 83 11.42 -2.71 -12.30
C ILE A 83 10.64 -3.96 -12.67
N LEU A 84 9.54 -3.74 -13.37
CA LEU A 84 8.66 -4.78 -13.89
C LEU A 84 8.81 -4.86 -15.41
N GLU A 85 8.95 -6.07 -15.92
CA GLU A 85 9.04 -6.38 -17.35
C GLU A 85 8.08 -7.52 -17.69
N SER A 86 7.67 -7.59 -18.96
CA SER A 86 6.79 -8.66 -19.43
C SER A 86 7.43 -10.03 -19.14
N SER A 87 6.59 -10.97 -18.70
CA SER A 87 7.03 -12.32 -18.34
C SER A 87 5.94 -13.32 -18.66
N THR A 88 6.36 -14.46 -19.22
CA THR A 88 5.50 -15.64 -19.44
C THR A 88 5.62 -16.66 -18.31
N GLU A 89 6.31 -16.32 -17.21
CA GLU A 89 6.53 -17.23 -16.09
C GLU A 89 5.21 -17.51 -15.34
N GLU A 90 4.89 -18.80 -15.18
CA GLU A 90 3.85 -19.24 -14.26
C GLU A 90 4.46 -19.55 -12.89
N ILE A 91 3.97 -18.87 -11.85
CA ILE A 91 4.46 -19.05 -10.48
C ILE A 91 3.47 -19.87 -9.67
N ASN A 92 3.96 -20.99 -9.15
CA ASN A 92 3.24 -21.80 -8.18
C ASN A 92 3.52 -21.31 -6.76
N PHE A 93 2.60 -20.52 -6.22
CA PHE A 93 2.72 -20.03 -4.86
C PHE A 93 2.33 -21.09 -3.81
N LYS A 94 3.12 -21.15 -2.73
CA LYS A 94 2.80 -21.96 -1.55
C LYS A 94 1.66 -21.32 -0.75
N LYS A 95 1.19 -22.01 0.29
CA LYS A 95 0.23 -21.46 1.25
C LYS A 95 0.85 -20.28 1.99
N THR A 96 0.20 -19.11 1.95
CA THR A 96 0.67 -17.91 2.64
C THR A 96 0.68 -18.10 4.17
N PRO A 97 1.79 -17.84 4.87
CA PRO A 97 1.81 -17.84 6.33
C PRO A 97 0.96 -16.71 6.91
N LYS A 98 0.66 -16.76 8.21
CA LYS A 98 -0.02 -15.64 8.88
C LYS A 98 1.00 -14.52 9.13
N PRO A 99 0.68 -13.26 8.82
CA PRO A 99 1.55 -12.13 9.16
C PRO A 99 1.66 -11.97 10.68
N ILE A 100 2.69 -11.25 11.12
CA ILE A 100 2.83 -10.84 12.51
C ILE A 100 1.60 -10.01 12.90
N GLY A 101 1.01 -10.34 14.04
CA GLY A 101 -0.18 -9.66 14.55
C GLY A 101 -1.50 -10.05 13.87
N PHE A 102 -1.53 -11.06 13.01
CA PHE A 102 -2.78 -11.55 12.43
C PHE A 102 -3.75 -12.01 13.53
N PRO A 103 -5.06 -11.71 13.45
CA PRO A 103 -6.03 -12.13 14.45
C PRO A 103 -5.99 -13.64 14.70
N LYS A 104 -6.05 -14.05 15.97
CA LYS A 104 -6.20 -15.47 16.35
C LYS A 104 -7.53 -16.01 15.81
N SER A 105 -8.58 -15.23 16.04
CA SER A 105 -9.93 -15.40 15.51
C SER A 105 -10.22 -14.26 14.53
N ASN A 106 -10.59 -14.63 13.31
CA ASN A 106 -11.07 -13.72 12.29
C ASN A 106 -12.56 -14.02 12.12
N CYS A 107 -13.42 -13.02 11.97
CA CYS A 107 -14.85 -13.23 11.73
C CYS A 107 -15.20 -12.91 10.27
N ARG A 108 -16.28 -13.55 9.80
CA ARG A 108 -16.85 -13.24 8.49
C ARG A 108 -17.98 -12.26 8.68
N VAL A 109 -17.96 -11.20 7.87
CA VAL A 109 -19.07 -10.27 7.73
C VAL A 109 -19.74 -10.44 6.39
N GLU A 110 -21.03 -10.16 6.36
CA GLU A 110 -21.79 -10.12 5.14
C GLU A 110 -21.59 -8.76 4.46
N MET A 111 -20.88 -8.76 3.34
CA MET A 111 -20.72 -7.62 2.44
C MET A 111 -21.44 -7.93 1.15
N ASP A 112 -22.44 -7.13 0.77
CA ASP A 112 -23.18 -7.29 -0.49
C ASP A 112 -23.70 -8.73 -0.72
N LYS A 113 -24.28 -9.34 0.33
CA LYS A 113 -24.79 -10.72 0.36
C LYS A 113 -23.71 -11.82 0.24
N VAL A 114 -22.44 -11.46 0.39
CA VAL A 114 -21.30 -12.39 0.38
C VAL A 114 -20.62 -12.36 1.75
N LYS A 115 -20.43 -13.53 2.35
CA LYS A 115 -19.66 -13.65 3.60
C LYS A 115 -18.17 -13.59 3.31
N VAL A 116 -17.52 -12.52 3.75
CA VAL A 116 -16.09 -12.26 3.58
C VAL A 116 -15.42 -12.10 4.93
N TRP A 117 -14.16 -12.47 5.03
CA TRP A 117 -13.37 -12.23 6.24
C TRP A 117 -13.13 -10.74 6.45
N TYR A 118 -13.02 -10.26 7.69
CA TYR A 118 -12.58 -8.88 7.93
C TYR A 118 -11.13 -8.67 7.51
N PHE A 119 -10.26 -9.64 7.81
CA PHE A 119 -8.83 -9.51 7.59
C PHE A 119 -8.30 -10.52 6.58
N HIS A 120 -7.42 -10.06 5.70
CA HIS A 120 -6.61 -10.86 4.80
C HIS A 120 -5.14 -10.82 5.21
N LYS A 121 -4.40 -11.81 4.71
CA LYS A 121 -2.93 -11.83 4.75
C LYS A 121 -2.45 -10.96 3.61
N GLY A 122 -2.31 -9.67 3.88
CA GLY A 122 -1.92 -8.69 2.86
C GLY A 122 -0.46 -8.86 2.50
N HIS A 123 -0.18 -8.87 1.19
CA HIS A 123 1.16 -8.78 0.64
C HIS A 123 1.46 -7.31 0.35
N ILE A 124 2.67 -6.82 0.65
CA ILE A 124 3.07 -5.47 0.22
C ILE A 124 3.30 -5.50 -1.29
N LEU A 125 4.25 -6.31 -1.76
CA LEU A 125 4.39 -6.70 -3.15
C LEU A 125 3.51 -7.91 -3.43
N GLY A 126 2.38 -7.67 -4.12
CA GLY A 126 1.39 -8.69 -4.47
C GLY A 126 1.96 -9.83 -5.31
N ARG A 127 1.45 -11.04 -5.06
CA ARG A 127 1.85 -12.27 -5.78
C ARG A 127 1.65 -12.15 -7.29
N GLY A 128 0.52 -11.59 -7.74
CA GLY A 128 0.19 -11.44 -9.15
C GLY A 128 1.19 -10.57 -9.90
N VAL A 129 1.63 -9.47 -9.27
CA VAL A 129 2.64 -8.54 -9.81
C VAL A 129 4.05 -9.12 -9.72
N SER A 130 4.33 -9.94 -8.70
CA SER A 130 5.69 -10.45 -8.45
C SER A 130 6.32 -11.19 -9.62
N LYS A 131 5.53 -11.81 -10.51
CA LYS A 131 6.03 -12.53 -11.68
C LYS A 131 6.69 -11.64 -12.74
N TYR A 132 6.37 -10.35 -12.73
CA TYR A 132 6.95 -9.37 -13.65
C TYR A 132 8.24 -8.74 -13.12
N VAL A 133 8.61 -8.99 -11.85
CA VAL A 133 9.74 -8.31 -11.22
C VAL A 133 11.06 -8.78 -11.84
N SER A 134 11.68 -7.93 -12.64
CA SER A 134 13.02 -8.16 -13.20
C SER A 134 14.10 -7.69 -12.23
N ARG A 135 13.87 -6.54 -11.58
CA ARG A 135 14.79 -5.98 -10.58
C ARG A 135 14.02 -5.45 -9.38
N CYS A 136 14.55 -5.62 -8.17
CA CYS A 136 13.92 -5.09 -6.96
C CYS A 136 14.89 -4.69 -5.85
N CYS A 137 14.37 -3.81 -5.02
CA CYS A 137 14.96 -3.32 -3.79
C CYS A 137 13.89 -3.38 -2.71
N TYR A 138 14.21 -4.00 -1.58
CA TYR A 138 13.43 -3.88 -0.36
C TYR A 138 13.95 -2.69 0.44
N PHE A 139 13.05 -1.95 1.06
CA PHE A 139 13.42 -0.89 1.98
C PHE A 139 12.55 -0.94 3.23
N SER A 140 13.15 -0.52 4.33
CA SER A 140 12.49 -0.05 5.54
C SER A 140 13.19 1.23 6.01
N ASN A 141 12.59 2.08 6.84
CA ASN A 141 13.21 3.36 7.24
C ASN A 141 14.70 3.25 7.61
N ASP A 142 15.10 2.16 8.26
CA ASP A 142 16.45 1.99 8.80
C ASP A 142 17.36 1.13 7.90
N SER A 143 16.85 0.58 6.79
CA SER A 143 17.63 -0.32 5.94
C SER A 143 17.12 -0.42 4.51
N GLU A 144 18.05 -0.59 3.59
CA GLU A 144 17.75 -0.86 2.20
C GLU A 144 18.59 -2.03 1.69
N GLU A 145 17.94 -2.98 1.03
CA GLU A 145 18.58 -4.16 0.47
C GLU A 145 18.25 -4.29 -1.02
N ASN A 146 19.29 -4.35 -1.85
CA ASN A 146 19.17 -4.48 -3.30
C ASN A 146 19.39 -5.95 -3.68
N PHE A 147 18.38 -6.57 -4.29
CA PHE A 147 18.41 -8.02 -4.56
C PHE A 147 18.77 -8.36 -6.01
N GLY A 148 18.88 -7.37 -6.91
CA GLY A 148 18.87 -7.68 -8.34
C GLY A 148 17.50 -8.28 -8.65
N GLY A 149 17.41 -9.57 -8.94
CA GLY A 149 16.13 -10.28 -9.14
C GLY A 149 15.40 -10.63 -7.83
N LEU A 150 14.10 -10.88 -7.93
CA LEU A 150 13.28 -11.24 -6.76
C LEU A 150 13.48 -12.72 -6.37
N ASN A 151 14.06 -12.98 -5.20
CA ASN A 151 13.97 -14.31 -4.59
C ASN A 151 12.51 -14.59 -4.18
N ARG A 152 11.91 -15.62 -4.75
CA ARG A 152 10.49 -15.98 -4.54
C ARG A 152 10.16 -16.28 -3.08
N GLU A 153 11.12 -16.69 -2.26
CA GLU A 153 10.93 -16.87 -0.81
C GLU A 153 10.61 -15.56 -0.09
N LEU A 154 11.00 -14.42 -0.65
CA LEU A 154 10.72 -13.09 -0.10
C LEU A 154 9.24 -12.71 -0.23
N ILE A 155 8.51 -13.27 -1.21
CA ILE A 155 7.10 -12.92 -1.42
C ILE A 155 6.23 -13.35 -0.25
N ASP A 156 6.50 -14.49 0.37
CA ASP A 156 5.74 -14.97 1.53
C ASP A 156 6.48 -14.73 2.86
N ASN A 157 7.48 -13.84 2.87
CA ASN A 157 8.25 -13.53 4.06
C ASN A 157 7.41 -12.67 5.04
N ILE A 158 7.24 -13.19 6.26
CA ILE A 158 6.41 -12.57 7.30
C ILE A 158 6.95 -11.24 7.82
N ASN A 159 8.26 -10.99 7.68
CA ASN A 159 8.92 -9.80 8.20
C ASN A 159 8.92 -8.67 7.17
N THR A 160 9.18 -9.01 5.90
CA THR A 160 9.40 -8.01 4.85
C THR A 160 8.19 -7.75 3.97
N ASN A 161 7.36 -8.76 3.68
CA ASN A 161 6.31 -8.63 2.65
C ASN A 161 4.88 -8.90 3.12
N LEU A 162 4.66 -9.34 4.36
CA LEU A 162 3.31 -9.62 4.86
C LEU A 162 2.88 -8.70 6.00
N PHE A 163 1.60 -8.35 6.01
CA PHE A 163 0.95 -7.63 7.09
C PHE A 163 -0.55 -7.97 7.18
N THR A 164 -1.18 -7.63 8.30
CA THR A 164 -2.63 -7.77 8.44
C THR A 164 -3.32 -6.61 7.75
N GLN A 165 -4.14 -6.91 6.74
CA GLN A 165 -4.86 -5.92 5.95
C GLN A 165 -6.36 -6.21 6.01
N PHE A 166 -7.20 -5.18 6.05
CA PHE A 166 -8.63 -5.37 5.85
C PHE A 166 -8.89 -6.00 4.48
N ALA A 167 -9.82 -6.95 4.42
CA ALA A 167 -10.15 -7.65 3.19
C ALA A 167 -10.59 -6.69 2.09
N SER A 168 -11.34 -5.64 2.45
CA SER A 168 -11.77 -4.58 1.54
C SER A 168 -10.65 -3.68 1.04
N ALA A 169 -9.56 -3.54 1.79
CA ALA A 169 -8.37 -2.82 1.36
C ALA A 169 -7.42 -3.70 0.52
N ASN A 170 -7.43 -5.02 0.77
CA ASN A 170 -6.60 -5.99 0.04
C ASN A 170 -7.22 -6.37 -1.32
N TYR A 171 -8.46 -6.87 -1.33
CA TYR A 171 -9.09 -7.49 -2.50
C TYR A 171 -10.45 -6.88 -2.82
N GLN A 172 -10.76 -6.79 -4.12
CA GLN A 172 -12.04 -6.30 -4.59
C GLN A 172 -13.15 -7.32 -4.34
N ILE A 173 -14.13 -6.97 -3.51
CA ILE A 173 -15.23 -7.88 -3.17
C ILE A 173 -16.43 -7.59 -4.08
N GLY A 174 -16.85 -8.60 -4.85
CA GLY A 174 -18.10 -8.55 -5.62
C GLY A 174 -18.22 -7.36 -6.57
N SER A 175 -19.36 -6.68 -6.54
CA SER A 175 -19.67 -5.48 -7.31
C SER A 175 -19.27 -4.18 -6.60
N SER A 176 -18.45 -4.25 -5.53
CA SER A 176 -18.02 -3.06 -4.80
C SER A 176 -17.36 -2.06 -5.75
N THR A 177 -17.60 -0.77 -5.54
CA THR A 177 -16.96 0.33 -6.28
C THR A 177 -15.61 0.72 -5.70
N ARG A 178 -15.24 0.15 -4.53
CA ARG A 178 -13.95 0.39 -3.88
C ARG A 178 -12.82 0.07 -4.86
N LYS A 179 -11.66 0.70 -4.71
CA LYS A 179 -10.44 0.35 -5.45
C LYS A 179 -9.42 -0.11 -4.42
N SER A 180 -9.41 -1.41 -4.15
CA SER A 180 -8.47 -2.05 -3.23
C SER A 180 -7.06 -2.11 -3.83
N GLN A 181 -6.08 -2.59 -3.07
CA GLN A 181 -4.72 -2.84 -3.60
C GLN A 181 -4.74 -3.72 -4.86
N ALA A 182 -5.50 -4.83 -4.83
CA ALA A 182 -5.68 -5.69 -5.99
C ALA A 182 -6.25 -4.99 -7.24
N TYR A 183 -6.98 -3.86 -7.09
CA TYR A 183 -7.44 -3.10 -8.26
C TYR A 183 -6.25 -2.51 -9.03
N PHE A 184 -5.36 -1.82 -8.33
CA PHE A 184 -4.19 -1.16 -8.92
C PHE A 184 -3.14 -2.17 -9.39
N GLU A 185 -2.96 -3.26 -8.65
CA GLU A 185 -2.13 -4.38 -9.09
C GLU A 185 -2.65 -4.97 -10.42
N ARG A 186 -3.97 -5.08 -10.59
CA ARG A 186 -4.57 -5.58 -11.83
C ARG A 186 -4.45 -4.59 -12.99
N GLU A 187 -4.38 -3.29 -12.75
CA GLU A 187 -4.07 -2.32 -13.81
C GLU A 187 -2.67 -2.59 -14.39
N VAL A 188 -1.68 -2.84 -13.54
CA VAL A 188 -0.33 -3.25 -13.94
C VAL A 188 -0.35 -4.58 -14.69
N GLU A 189 -1.07 -5.58 -14.19
CA GLU A 189 -1.19 -6.87 -14.89
C GLU A 189 -1.84 -6.72 -16.28
N ASN A 190 -2.86 -5.87 -16.41
CA ASN A 190 -3.55 -5.66 -17.67
C ASN A 190 -2.67 -4.94 -18.69
N PHE A 191 -1.81 -4.02 -18.24
CA PHE A 191 -0.80 -3.42 -19.10
C PHE A 191 0.13 -4.49 -19.69
N PHE A 192 0.66 -5.42 -18.89
CA PHE A 192 1.52 -6.50 -19.42
C PHE A 192 0.78 -7.55 -20.26
N LYS A 193 -0.54 -7.60 -20.22
CA LYS A 193 -1.34 -8.42 -21.16
C LYS A 193 -1.54 -7.73 -22.50
N ALA A 194 -1.50 -6.40 -22.53
CA ALA A 194 -1.65 -5.61 -23.74
C ALA A 194 -0.31 -5.29 -24.42
N SER A 195 0.77 -5.17 -23.64
CA SER A 195 2.09 -4.77 -24.09
C SER A 195 3.10 -5.91 -24.01
N GLU A 196 3.75 -6.22 -25.14
CA GLU A 196 4.74 -7.30 -25.24
C GLU A 196 6.10 -6.93 -24.63
N ASN A 197 6.48 -5.64 -24.64
CA ASN A 197 7.81 -5.16 -24.22
C ASN A 197 7.73 -3.99 -23.23
N GLY A 198 6.59 -3.86 -22.54
CA GLY A 198 6.39 -2.81 -21.56
C GLY A 198 7.38 -2.92 -20.41
N VAL A 199 7.78 -1.77 -19.88
CA VAL A 199 8.58 -1.68 -18.66
C VAL A 199 7.87 -0.73 -17.70
N ILE A 200 7.72 -1.12 -16.44
CA ILE A 200 7.09 -0.30 -15.39
C ILE A 200 8.06 -0.15 -14.22
N PHE A 201 8.22 1.07 -13.72
CA PHE A 201 8.67 1.29 -12.36
C PHE A 201 7.47 1.11 -11.44
N TYR A 202 7.58 0.26 -10.43
CA TYR A 202 6.53 -0.02 -9.46
C TYR A 202 7.09 0.08 -8.05
N GLU A 203 6.46 0.89 -7.22
CA GLU A 203 6.77 1.00 -5.80
C GLU A 203 5.52 0.80 -4.97
N VAL A 204 5.64 -0.01 -3.93
CA VAL A 204 4.56 -0.26 -2.97
C VAL A 204 5.11 -0.33 -1.57
N LYS A 205 4.44 0.35 -0.63
CA LYS A 205 4.87 0.42 0.77
C LYS A 205 3.69 0.40 1.73
N ALA A 206 3.85 -0.31 2.83
CA ALA A 206 2.95 -0.25 3.97
C ALA A 206 3.39 0.91 4.89
N ILE A 207 2.42 1.76 5.27
CA ILE A 207 2.65 2.95 6.09
C ILE A 207 2.15 2.69 7.50
N TYR A 208 3.05 2.75 8.48
CA TYR A 208 2.75 2.59 9.90
C TYR A 208 2.97 3.92 10.61
N LYS A 209 2.11 4.23 11.58
CA LYS A 209 2.45 5.29 12.53
C LYS A 209 3.55 4.78 13.45
N LYS A 210 4.47 5.67 13.78
CA LYS A 210 5.56 5.45 14.71
C LYS A 210 5.48 6.51 15.81
N SER A 211 5.84 6.08 17.01
CA SER A 211 6.14 6.92 18.17
C SER A 211 7.56 6.59 18.61
N GLU A 212 8.13 7.42 19.49
CA GLU A 212 9.50 7.26 19.99
C GLU A 212 9.81 5.82 20.44
N ASP A 213 8.88 5.17 21.15
CA ASP A 213 9.10 3.85 21.74
C ASP A 213 8.47 2.68 20.96
N SER A 214 7.65 2.94 19.93
CA SER A 214 6.93 1.85 19.26
C SER A 214 6.44 2.19 17.85
N ILE A 215 6.40 1.15 17.01
CA ILE A 215 5.72 1.15 15.70
C ILE A 215 4.36 0.50 15.89
N ASP A 216 3.33 1.08 15.28
CA ASP A 216 1.98 0.50 15.28
C ASP A 216 2.00 -0.92 14.68
N LYS A 217 1.15 -1.80 15.21
CA LYS A 217 1.11 -3.20 14.78
C LYS A 217 0.49 -3.36 13.40
N TYR A 218 -0.50 -2.54 13.05
CA TYR A 218 -1.14 -2.51 11.73
C TYR A 218 -0.80 -1.22 10.99
N PRO A 219 -0.55 -1.28 9.67
CA PRO A 219 -0.35 -0.07 8.89
C PRO A 219 -1.70 0.64 8.69
N ILE A 220 -1.65 1.96 8.60
CA ILE A 220 -2.81 2.80 8.26
C ILE A 220 -3.20 2.66 6.78
N GLY A 221 -2.30 2.16 5.93
CA GLY A 221 -2.60 1.95 4.52
C GLY A 221 -1.39 1.54 3.69
N THR A 222 -1.64 1.38 2.40
CA THR A 222 -0.64 1.07 1.39
C THR A 222 -0.50 2.25 0.45
N GLU A 223 0.70 2.79 0.29
CA GLU A 223 1.01 3.73 -0.80
C GLU A 223 1.54 2.94 -2.00
N ILE A 224 1.01 3.21 -3.18
CA ILE A 224 1.38 2.58 -4.45
C ILE A 224 1.72 3.68 -5.45
N PHE A 225 2.88 3.56 -6.09
CA PHE A 225 3.26 4.35 -7.25
C PHE A 225 3.66 3.43 -8.39
N TYR A 226 3.20 3.72 -9.59
CA TYR A 226 3.77 3.11 -10.78
C TYR A 226 3.71 4.03 -11.98
N THR A 227 4.69 3.88 -12.86
CA THR A 227 4.74 4.56 -14.15
C THR A 227 5.39 3.65 -15.19
N THR A 228 4.90 3.71 -16.42
CA THR A 228 5.62 3.13 -17.56
C THR A 228 6.97 3.83 -17.75
N LEU A 229 8.02 3.06 -18.04
CA LEU A 229 9.35 3.53 -18.40
C LEU A 229 9.55 3.43 -19.92
N GLY A 230 10.13 4.48 -20.53
CA GLY A 230 10.44 4.52 -21.96
C GLY A 230 9.28 4.91 -22.88
N ASN A 231 9.58 5.05 -24.18
CA ASN A 231 8.60 5.34 -25.23
C ASN A 231 7.87 4.06 -25.64
N ASN A 232 6.88 3.64 -24.85
CA ASN A 232 5.80 2.84 -25.42
C ASN A 232 5.05 3.75 -26.41
N SER A 233 4.51 3.21 -27.51
CA SER A 233 3.61 3.98 -28.38
C SER A 233 2.61 4.75 -27.51
N ARG A 234 2.47 6.06 -27.76
CA ARG A 234 1.83 7.07 -26.88
C ARG A 234 0.41 6.74 -26.36
N GLU A 235 -0.17 5.62 -26.74
CA GLU A 235 -1.53 5.18 -26.40
C GLU A 235 -1.59 4.23 -25.19
N GLU A 236 -0.47 3.71 -24.66
CA GLU A 236 -0.47 2.69 -23.58
C GLU A 236 0.30 3.08 -22.29
N SER A 237 0.65 4.35 -22.09
CA SER A 237 1.32 4.78 -20.85
C SER A 237 0.35 4.75 -19.67
N ILE A 238 0.74 4.12 -18.56
CA ILE A 238 0.00 4.16 -17.29
C ILE A 238 0.85 4.86 -16.22
N GLU A 239 0.21 5.69 -15.40
CA GLU A 239 0.79 6.26 -14.20
C GLU A 239 -0.28 6.37 -13.10
N GLN A 240 0.05 5.95 -11.88
CA GLN A 240 -0.75 6.23 -10.69
C GLN A 240 0.15 6.51 -9.49
N HIS A 241 -0.33 7.37 -8.61
CA HIS A 241 0.21 7.56 -7.26
C HIS A 241 -0.96 7.63 -6.29
N VAL A 242 -1.11 6.61 -5.45
CA VAL A 242 -2.30 6.45 -4.60
C VAL A 242 -1.93 5.96 -3.21
N PHE A 243 -2.77 6.33 -2.23
CA PHE A 243 -2.79 5.76 -0.90
C PHE A 243 -4.13 5.05 -0.67
N ILE A 244 -4.05 3.78 -0.29
CA ILE A 244 -5.19 2.89 -0.03
C ILE A 244 -5.35 2.75 1.48
N PRO A 245 -6.39 3.35 2.08
CA PRO A 245 -6.68 3.24 3.50
C PRO A 245 -6.89 1.80 3.92
N ASN A 246 -6.18 1.36 4.96
CA ASN A 246 -6.38 0.06 5.59
C ASN A 246 -7.51 0.13 6.62
N CYS A 247 -8.73 0.40 6.16
CA CYS A 247 -9.94 0.45 6.98
C CYS A 247 -11.12 -0.21 6.26
N ASP A 248 -12.17 -0.51 7.01
CA ASP A 248 -13.42 -1.08 6.50
C ASP A 248 -14.61 -0.25 6.98
N VAL A 249 -15.67 -0.15 6.17
CA VAL A 249 -16.90 0.60 6.54
C VAL A 249 -17.73 -0.16 7.58
N TYR A 250 -17.68 -1.49 7.58
CA TYR A 250 -18.43 -2.32 8.51
C TYR A 250 -17.67 -2.57 9.82
N PHE A 251 -16.40 -2.16 9.91
CA PHE A 251 -15.59 -2.29 11.12
C PHE A 251 -15.72 -1.06 12.01
N ASP A 252 -16.78 -0.97 12.79
CA ASP A 252 -17.03 0.15 13.71
C ASP A 252 -16.56 -0.16 15.14
N LEU A 253 -15.82 0.78 15.72
CA LEU A 253 -15.33 0.69 17.11
C LEU A 253 -16.16 1.55 18.08
N SER A 254 -17.17 2.31 17.59
CA SER A 254 -17.90 3.30 18.40
C SER A 254 -18.67 2.73 19.60
N GLY A 255 -18.86 1.41 19.69
CA GLY A 255 -19.47 0.72 20.83
C GLY A 255 -18.49 0.06 21.81
N LEU A 256 -17.22 -0.08 21.42
CA LEU A 256 -16.27 -0.97 22.12
C LEU A 256 -15.39 -0.25 23.15
N GLY A 257 -15.54 1.08 23.31
CA GLY A 257 -14.71 1.87 24.21
C GLY A 257 -13.23 1.99 23.79
N VAL A 258 -12.90 1.54 22.57
CA VAL A 258 -11.53 1.58 22.01
C VAL A 258 -11.48 2.53 20.83
N SER A 259 -10.49 3.42 20.80
CA SER A 259 -10.28 4.32 19.65
C SER A 259 -9.57 3.61 18.49
N TYR A 260 -9.79 4.06 17.26
CA TYR A 260 -9.05 3.57 16.09
C TYR A 260 -7.54 3.67 16.24
N LYS A 261 -7.03 4.74 16.88
CA LYS A 261 -5.60 4.88 17.18
C LYS A 261 -5.08 3.73 18.06
N GLN A 262 -5.83 3.33 19.08
CA GLN A 262 -5.47 2.19 19.93
C GLN A 262 -5.55 0.86 19.16
N PHE A 263 -6.54 0.72 18.26
CA PHE A 263 -6.66 -0.44 17.39
C PHE A 263 -5.44 -0.64 16.49
N TYR A 264 -4.94 0.39 15.79
CA TYR A 264 -3.73 0.21 14.96
C TYR A 264 -2.48 -0.08 15.80
N LYS A 265 -2.35 0.58 16.96
CA LYS A 265 -1.23 0.37 17.88
C LYS A 265 -1.14 -1.07 18.40
N HIS A 266 -2.28 -1.64 18.82
CA HIS A 266 -2.31 -2.94 19.51
C HIS A 266 -2.77 -4.12 18.62
N GLY A 267 -3.34 -3.82 17.45
CA GLY A 267 -3.98 -4.77 16.55
C GLY A 267 -5.30 -5.31 17.08
N TYR A 268 -5.89 -6.25 16.35
CA TYR A 268 -7.12 -6.92 16.75
C TYR A 268 -6.85 -7.93 17.87
N ASP A 269 -7.59 -7.80 18.98
CA ASP A 269 -7.64 -8.71 20.12
C ASP A 269 -9.07 -9.21 20.39
N GLU A 270 -9.26 -10.16 21.30
CA GLU A 270 -10.56 -10.78 21.59
C GLU A 270 -11.62 -9.79 22.10
N ILE A 271 -11.22 -8.63 22.63
CA ILE A 271 -12.12 -7.55 23.05
C ILE A 271 -12.96 -6.95 21.90
N PHE A 272 -12.62 -7.26 20.64
CA PHE A 272 -13.39 -6.82 19.46
C PHE A 272 -14.40 -7.87 18.97
N GLN A 273 -14.57 -8.98 19.71
CA GLN A 273 -15.60 -9.98 19.46
C GLN A 273 -16.83 -9.71 20.33
N GLU A 274 -17.85 -9.07 19.76
CA GLU A 274 -19.23 -9.15 20.28
C GLU A 274 -19.93 -10.38 19.69
#